data_AF-Q3IGM8-F1
#
_entry.id   AF-Q3IGM8-F1
#
_cell.length_a   1.000
_cell.length_b   1.000
_cell.length_c   1.000
_cell.angle_alpha   90.00
_cell.angle_beta   90.00
_cell.angle_gamma   90.00
#
_symmetry.space_group_name_H-M   'P 1'
#
loop_
_entity.id
_entity.type
_entity.pdbx_description
1 polymer ?
#
loop_
_entity_poly.entity_id
_entity_poly.type
_entity_poly.pdbx_seq_one_letter_code
_entity_poly.pdbx_strand_id
1 'polypeptide(L)'
;MTSKIIDFIILDEEQNPLLDAEGFPTLLQAPIGKDIGQLISMGKISHIEQFAQLASDIEQHEWASEYLEYLRLVKWIEAKNSNLPDPVANADGTVTYPEPIPPPREPIHPKIRTVEQVLEPFAKALAKLKGITFKGVNVALTETNQNGLSALKSALDLAKEFGAEAQFFPINFNAETSSSIEVVTLDDEIEFKEFGLQFILARKTFFE
;
A
#
# COMPACT_ATOMS: atom_id res chain seq x y z
N MET A 1 -23.22 9.19 20.04
CA MET A 1 -21.74 9.14 20.09
C MET A 1 -21.16 8.07 19.17
N THR A 2 -21.77 6.89 19.05
CA THR A 2 -21.30 5.77 18.21
C THR A 2 -21.38 5.98 16.70
N SER A 3 -22.12 6.97 16.19
CA SER A 3 -22.36 7.09 14.73
C SER A 3 -21.09 7.35 13.92
N LYS A 4 -20.02 7.88 14.51
CA LYS A 4 -18.76 8.15 13.81
C LYS A 4 -17.90 6.90 13.60
N ILE A 5 -18.06 5.89 14.46
CA ILE A 5 -17.27 4.65 14.42
C ILE A 5 -18.13 3.40 14.21
N ILE A 6 -19.38 3.56 13.75
CA ILE A 6 -20.35 2.46 13.65
C ILE A 6 -19.85 1.33 12.74
N ASP A 7 -19.09 1.67 11.70
CA ASP A 7 -18.52 0.72 10.75
C ASP A 7 -17.30 -0.04 11.31
N PHE A 8 -16.82 0.34 12.50
CA PHE A 8 -15.61 -0.20 13.13
C PHE A 8 -15.90 -0.94 14.43
N ILE A 9 -17.16 -1.11 14.82
CA ILE A 9 -17.56 -1.73 16.08
C ILE A 9 -18.32 -3.03 15.86
N ILE A 10 -18.28 -3.91 16.86
CA ILE A 10 -19.06 -5.14 16.88
C ILE A 10 -20.51 -4.79 17.22
N LEU A 11 -21.45 -5.29 16.41
CA LEU A 11 -22.88 -5.21 16.67
C LEU A 11 -23.42 -6.57 17.12
N ASP A 12 -24.40 -6.56 18.01
CA ASP A 12 -25.15 -7.74 18.41
C ASP A 12 -26.24 -8.13 17.37
N GLU A 13 -27.00 -9.17 17.68
CA GLU A 13 -28.07 -9.67 16.80
C GLU A 13 -29.18 -8.63 16.56
N GLU A 14 -29.35 -7.67 17.46
CA GLU A 14 -30.34 -6.59 17.38
C GLU A 14 -29.79 -5.30 16.74
N GLN A 15 -28.57 -5.34 16.18
CA GLN A 15 -27.86 -4.20 15.60
C GLN A 15 -27.45 -3.14 16.63
N ASN A 16 -27.33 -3.50 17.92
CA ASN A 16 -26.82 -2.61 18.95
C ASN A 16 -25.30 -2.79 19.14
N PRO A 17 -24.56 -1.72 19.47
CA PRO A 17 -23.14 -1.83 19.80
C PRO A 17 -22.88 -2.77 20.98
N LEU A 18 -21.99 -3.75 20.79
CA LEU A 18 -21.50 -4.58 21.89
C LEU A 18 -20.56 -3.74 22.77
N LEU A 19 -20.93 -3.55 24.03
CA LEU A 19 -20.19 -2.71 24.97
C LEU A 19 -19.24 -3.51 25.86
N ASP A 20 -18.10 -2.90 26.19
CA ASP A 20 -17.17 -3.38 27.21
C ASP A 20 -17.68 -3.09 28.64
N ALA A 21 -16.92 -3.54 29.65
CA ALA A 21 -17.28 -3.38 31.06
C ALA A 21 -17.40 -1.90 31.51
N GLU A 22 -16.80 -0.97 30.77
CA GLU A 22 -16.83 0.47 31.05
C GLU A 22 -17.95 1.18 30.27
N GLY A 23 -18.72 0.43 29.46
CA GLY A 23 -19.83 0.90 28.65
C GLY A 23 -19.41 1.51 27.31
N PHE A 24 -18.21 1.20 26.82
CA PHE A 24 -17.72 1.66 25.51
C PHE A 24 -17.86 0.59 24.44
N PRO A 25 -18.10 0.96 23.17
CA PRO A 25 -18.16 0.00 22.07
C PRO A 25 -16.89 -0.84 21.91
N THR A 26 -17.06 -2.13 21.62
CA THR A 26 -15.96 -3.02 21.26
C THR A 26 -15.64 -2.87 19.78
N LEU A 27 -14.37 -2.60 19.44
CA LEU A 27 -13.94 -2.49 18.04
C LEU A 27 -13.87 -3.86 17.36
N LEU A 28 -14.12 -3.87 16.05
CA LEU A 28 -13.77 -4.97 15.16
C LEU A 28 -12.25 -5.20 15.22
N GLN A 29 -11.83 -6.43 14.93
CA GLN A 29 -10.40 -6.73 14.81
C GLN A 29 -9.79 -5.90 13.67
N ALA A 30 -8.63 -5.29 13.94
CA ALA A 30 -7.90 -4.53 12.94
C ALA A 30 -7.56 -5.41 11.72
N PRO A 31 -7.64 -4.86 10.49
CA PRO A 31 -7.17 -5.58 9.31
C PRO A 31 -5.67 -5.88 9.42
N ILE A 32 -5.23 -7.02 8.88
CA ILE A 32 -3.81 -7.40 8.87
C ILE A 32 -3.18 -6.90 7.57
N GLY A 33 -2.37 -5.86 7.68
CA GLY A 33 -1.67 -5.25 6.55
C GLY A 33 -0.35 -5.92 6.19
N LYS A 34 0.17 -5.56 5.01
CA LYS A 34 1.56 -5.83 4.59
C LYS A 34 2.21 -4.55 4.12
N ASP A 35 3.53 -4.46 4.28
CA ASP A 35 4.31 -3.36 3.75
C ASP A 35 4.35 -3.46 2.21
N ILE A 36 3.69 -2.50 1.55
CA ILE A 36 3.61 -2.42 0.09
C ILE A 36 4.99 -2.20 -0.53
N GLY A 37 5.83 -1.37 0.07
CA GLY A 37 7.19 -1.13 -0.40
C GLY A 37 8.05 -2.38 -0.35
N GLN A 38 7.94 -3.15 0.74
CA GLN A 38 8.62 -4.43 0.88
C GLN A 38 8.14 -5.44 -0.17
N LEU A 39 6.82 -5.58 -0.36
CA LEU A 39 6.26 -6.47 -1.38
C LEU A 39 6.80 -6.15 -2.77
N ILE A 40 6.85 -4.86 -3.13
CA ILE A 40 7.37 -4.38 -4.41
C ILE A 40 8.87 -4.66 -4.53
N SER A 41 9.66 -4.43 -3.47
CA SER A 41 11.10 -4.73 -3.48
C SER A 41 11.40 -6.22 -3.69
N MET A 42 10.50 -7.09 -3.25
CA MET A 42 10.57 -8.53 -3.45
C MET A 42 9.96 -9.00 -4.79
N GLY A 43 9.50 -8.07 -5.64
CA GLY A 43 8.79 -8.38 -6.89
C GLY A 43 7.37 -8.95 -6.72
N LYS A 44 6.86 -9.04 -5.49
CA LYS A 44 5.56 -9.63 -5.15
C LYS A 44 4.42 -8.64 -5.39
N ILE A 45 4.15 -8.36 -6.67
CA ILE A 45 3.10 -7.42 -7.08
C ILE A 45 1.73 -8.09 -7.32
N SER A 46 1.64 -9.41 -7.19
CA SER A 46 0.37 -10.12 -7.22
C SER A 46 -0.56 -9.60 -6.12
N HIS A 47 -1.79 -9.22 -6.49
CA HIS A 47 -2.79 -8.67 -5.57
C HIS A 47 -2.39 -7.35 -4.89
N ILE A 48 -1.46 -6.57 -5.46
CA ILE A 48 -1.00 -5.31 -4.85
C ILE A 48 -2.15 -4.31 -4.59
N GLU A 49 -3.20 -4.35 -5.40
CA GLU A 49 -4.42 -3.54 -5.24
C GLU A 49 -5.20 -3.92 -3.97
N GLN A 50 -5.23 -5.21 -3.61
CA GLN A 50 -5.86 -5.67 -2.36
C GLN A 50 -5.07 -5.20 -1.14
N PHE A 51 -3.74 -5.25 -1.21
CA PHE A 51 -2.88 -4.72 -0.14
C PHE A 51 -3.00 -3.20 0.00
N ALA A 52 -3.18 -2.48 -1.11
CA ALA A 52 -3.45 -1.05 -1.09
C ALA A 52 -4.79 -0.70 -0.43
N GLN A 53 -5.85 -1.46 -0.74
CA GLN A 53 -7.14 -1.30 -0.06
C GLN A 53 -7.01 -1.56 1.44
N LEU A 54 -6.36 -2.67 1.83
CA LEU A 54 -6.12 -2.99 3.24
C LEU A 54 -5.33 -1.88 3.95
N ALA A 55 -4.35 -1.25 3.30
CA ALA A 55 -3.63 -0.13 3.90
C ALA A 55 -4.54 1.07 4.18
N SER A 56 -5.48 1.38 3.28
CA SER A 56 -6.51 2.41 3.56
C SER A 56 -7.42 1.98 4.71
N ASP A 57 -7.87 0.73 4.74
CA ASP A 57 -8.76 0.24 5.80
C ASP A 57 -8.09 0.26 7.19
N ILE A 58 -6.78 -0.01 7.25
CA ILE A 58 -5.98 0.08 8.47
C ILE A 58 -5.94 1.52 8.99
N GLU A 59 -5.68 2.51 8.14
CA GLU A 59 -5.68 3.92 8.55
C GLU A 59 -7.03 4.37 9.12
N GLN A 60 -8.13 3.86 8.55
CA GLN A 60 -9.48 4.14 9.04
C GLN A 60 -9.72 3.46 10.41
N HIS A 61 -9.24 2.23 10.59
CA HIS A 61 -9.34 1.49 11.85
C HIS A 61 -8.47 2.11 12.96
N GLU A 62 -7.27 2.55 12.63
CA GLU A 62 -6.38 3.28 13.55
C GLU A 62 -7.07 4.55 14.08
N TRP A 63 -7.67 5.34 13.19
CA TRP A 63 -8.47 6.49 13.62
C TRP A 63 -9.65 6.08 14.51
N ALA A 64 -10.38 5.01 14.19
CA ALA A 64 -11.49 4.55 15.03
C ALA A 64 -11.01 4.16 16.44
N SER A 65 -9.83 3.56 16.54
CA SER A 65 -9.17 3.25 17.81
C SER A 65 -8.80 4.52 18.59
N GLU A 66 -8.18 5.51 17.94
CA GLU A 66 -7.88 6.81 18.55
C GLU A 66 -9.16 7.54 18.99
N TYR A 67 -10.23 7.47 18.21
CA TYR A 67 -11.51 8.08 18.54
C TYR A 67 -12.16 7.44 19.77
N LEU A 68 -12.05 6.12 19.92
CA LEU A 68 -12.55 5.43 21.10
C LEU A 68 -11.79 5.86 22.37
N GLU A 69 -10.46 5.96 22.28
CA GLU A 69 -9.63 6.48 23.39
C GLU A 69 -9.96 7.94 23.71
N TYR A 70 -10.24 8.76 22.71
CA TYR A 70 -10.74 10.11 22.90
C TYR A 70 -12.06 10.12 23.69
N LEU A 71 -13.04 9.26 23.37
CA LEU A 71 -14.30 9.17 24.12
C LEU A 71 -14.08 8.76 25.58
N ARG A 72 -13.13 7.83 25.83
CA ARG A 72 -12.73 7.43 27.18
C ARG A 72 -12.17 8.62 27.96
N LEU A 73 -11.30 9.40 27.33
CA LEU A 73 -10.71 10.59 27.94
C LEU A 73 -11.75 11.68 28.22
N VAL A 74 -12.69 11.92 27.29
CA VAL A 74 -13.80 12.86 27.51
C VAL A 74 -14.61 12.46 28.74
N LYS A 75 -15.05 11.19 28.83
CA LYS A 75 -15.84 10.70 29.98
C LYS A 75 -15.07 10.85 31.30
N TRP A 76 -13.77 10.57 31.29
CA TRP A 76 -12.92 10.76 32.47
C TRP A 76 -12.80 12.23 32.88
N ILE A 77 -12.60 13.15 31.92
CA ILE A 77 -12.53 14.59 32.17
C ILE A 77 -13.86 15.12 32.70
N GLU A 78 -14.98 14.71 32.11
CA GLU A 78 -16.32 15.08 32.56
C GLU A 78 -16.57 14.63 34.02
N ALA A 79 -16.18 13.39 34.35
CA ALA A 79 -16.28 12.87 35.71
C ALA A 79 -15.40 13.64 36.70
N LYS A 80 -14.20 14.07 36.30
CA LYS A 80 -13.31 14.89 37.14
C LYS A 80 -13.85 16.31 37.33
N ASN A 81 -14.29 16.95 36.26
CA ASN A 81 -14.83 18.31 36.29
C ASN A 81 -16.16 18.40 37.05
N SER A 82 -16.94 17.31 37.07
CA SER A 82 -18.18 17.23 37.87
C SER A 82 -17.92 17.10 39.37
N ASN A 83 -16.69 16.75 39.77
CA ASN A 83 -16.28 16.55 41.16
C ASN A 83 -15.16 17.52 41.58
N LEU A 84 -15.16 18.74 41.04
CA LEU A 84 -14.21 19.76 41.46
C LEU A 84 -14.44 20.13 42.94
N PRO A 85 -13.37 20.36 43.72
CA PRO A 85 -13.50 20.82 45.10
C PRO A 85 -14.27 22.14 45.21
N ASP A 86 -14.80 22.43 46.39
CA ASP A 86 -15.31 23.77 46.67
C ASP A 86 -14.17 24.80 46.66
N PRO A 87 -14.44 26.07 46.29
CA PRO A 87 -13.45 27.14 46.37
C PRO A 87 -12.88 27.29 47.78
N VAL A 88 -11.55 27.43 47.89
CA VAL A 88 -10.86 27.53 49.19
C VAL A 88 -10.51 28.98 49.47
N ALA A 89 -10.94 29.48 50.64
CA ALA A 89 -10.52 30.79 51.14
C ALA A 89 -9.10 30.71 51.72
N ASN A 90 -8.21 31.57 51.26
CA ASN A 90 -6.83 31.68 51.70
C ASN A 90 -6.71 32.66 52.88
N ALA A 91 -5.62 32.53 53.65
CA ALA A 91 -5.36 33.37 54.82
C ALA A 91 -5.14 34.87 54.49
N ASP A 92 -4.86 35.20 53.24
CA ASP A 92 -4.70 36.58 52.73
C ASP A 92 -6.03 37.22 52.29
N GLY A 93 -7.16 36.51 52.45
CA GLY A 93 -8.48 36.98 52.06
C GLY A 93 -8.82 36.74 50.59
N THR A 94 -7.94 36.09 49.81
CA THR A 94 -8.24 35.65 48.44
C THR A 94 -8.98 34.31 48.44
N VAL A 95 -9.66 33.99 47.32
CA VAL A 95 -10.33 32.69 47.13
C VAL A 95 -9.73 32.00 45.92
N THR A 96 -9.24 30.79 46.09
CA THR A 96 -8.76 29.93 45.00
C THR A 96 -9.92 29.09 44.48
N TYR A 97 -10.26 29.27 43.21
CA TYR A 97 -11.22 28.44 42.51
C TYR A 97 -10.47 27.32 41.79
N PRO A 98 -10.91 26.05 41.90
CA PRO A 98 -10.30 24.98 41.12
C PRO A 98 -10.62 25.16 39.63
N GLU A 99 -9.60 25.00 38.80
CA GLU A 99 -9.74 25.12 37.35
C GLU A 99 -10.18 23.78 36.73
N PRO A 100 -11.24 23.77 35.89
CA PRO A 100 -11.63 22.58 35.16
C PRO A 100 -10.55 22.12 34.18
N ILE A 101 -10.44 20.82 33.98
CA ILE A 101 -9.60 20.23 32.94
C ILE A 101 -10.25 20.55 31.58
N PRO A 102 -9.53 21.13 30.61
CA PRO A 102 -10.09 21.44 29.31
C PRO A 102 -10.47 20.15 28.54
N PRO A 103 -11.46 20.21 27.64
CA PRO A 103 -11.83 19.06 26.83
C PRO A 103 -10.65 18.64 25.94
N PRO A 104 -10.48 17.33 25.69
CA PRO A 104 -9.41 16.84 24.85
C PRO A 104 -9.69 17.21 23.39
N ARG A 105 -8.64 17.19 22.55
CA ARG A 105 -8.78 17.42 21.12
C ARG A 105 -9.29 16.14 20.45
N GLU A 106 -10.36 16.27 19.67
CA GLU A 106 -10.88 15.17 18.86
C GLU A 106 -9.88 14.79 17.75
N PRO A 107 -9.61 13.48 17.53
CA PRO A 107 -8.73 13.04 16.46
C PRO A 107 -9.36 13.31 15.09
N ILE A 108 -8.53 13.71 14.13
CA ILE A 108 -8.98 14.05 12.78
C ILE A 108 -9.17 12.75 12.00
N HIS A 109 -10.37 12.54 11.46
CA HIS A 109 -10.65 11.40 10.60
C HIS A 109 -9.88 11.51 9.27
N PRO A 110 -8.92 10.61 8.97
CA PRO A 110 -8.23 10.63 7.69
C PRO A 110 -9.20 10.42 6.54
N LYS A 111 -8.99 11.16 5.46
CA LYS A 111 -9.73 10.94 4.22
C LYS A 111 -9.43 9.54 3.69
N ILE A 112 -10.47 8.80 3.32
CA ILE A 112 -10.34 7.49 2.66
C ILE A 112 -9.55 7.67 1.37
N ARG A 113 -8.44 6.92 1.25
CA ARG A 113 -7.59 6.94 0.06
C ARG A 113 -8.04 5.84 -0.90
N THR A 114 -8.02 6.12 -2.19
CA THR A 114 -8.25 5.09 -3.21
C THR A 114 -7.02 4.22 -3.39
N VAL A 115 -7.19 3.04 -3.98
CA VAL A 115 -6.08 2.14 -4.34
C VAL A 115 -5.00 2.87 -5.14
N GLU A 116 -5.41 3.72 -6.08
CA GLU A 116 -4.48 4.51 -6.91
C GLU A 116 -3.69 5.50 -6.06
N GLN A 117 -4.31 6.17 -5.10
CA GLN A 117 -3.64 7.12 -4.21
C GLN A 117 -2.65 6.43 -3.27
N VAL A 118 -2.95 5.21 -2.83
CA VAL A 118 -2.04 4.42 -2.00
C VAL A 118 -0.85 3.91 -2.82
N LEU A 119 -1.09 3.54 -4.10
CA LEU A 119 -0.05 3.01 -4.99
C LEU A 119 0.73 4.08 -5.76
N GLU A 120 0.26 5.32 -5.82
CA GLU A 120 0.90 6.45 -6.51
C GLU A 120 2.39 6.59 -6.18
N PRO A 121 2.82 6.54 -4.90
CA PRO A 121 4.24 6.64 -4.54
C PRO A 121 5.11 5.53 -5.16
N PHE A 122 4.48 4.40 -5.51
CA PHE A 122 5.15 3.21 -6.05
C PHE A 122 4.91 2.99 -7.54
N ALA A 123 4.17 3.87 -8.23
CA ALA A 123 3.76 3.70 -9.61
C ALA A 123 4.94 3.39 -10.55
N LYS A 124 6.07 4.08 -10.38
CA LYS A 124 7.28 3.87 -11.17
C LYS A 124 7.87 2.47 -10.96
N ALA A 125 7.93 1.99 -9.72
CA ALA A 125 8.47 0.68 -9.40
C ALA A 125 7.54 -0.44 -9.91
N LEU A 126 6.23 -0.28 -9.73
CA LEU A 126 5.22 -1.20 -10.23
C LEU A 126 5.25 -1.31 -11.75
N ALA A 127 5.34 -0.19 -12.46
CA ALA A 127 5.40 -0.19 -13.92
C ALA A 127 6.66 -0.90 -14.44
N LYS A 128 7.81 -0.75 -13.76
CA LYS A 128 9.03 -1.52 -14.10
C LYS A 128 8.84 -3.03 -13.89
N LEU A 129 8.20 -3.44 -12.81
CA LEU A 129 7.98 -4.86 -12.50
C LEU A 129 6.92 -5.50 -13.41
N LYS A 130 5.85 -4.76 -13.75
CA LYS A 130 4.84 -5.20 -14.74
C LYS A 130 5.46 -5.34 -16.13
N GLY A 131 6.27 -4.35 -16.51
CA GLY A 131 7.00 -4.31 -17.77
C GLY A 131 6.14 -4.45 -19.02
N ILE A 132 6.55 -5.31 -19.95
CA ILE A 132 5.82 -5.54 -21.21
C ILE A 132 5.24 -6.95 -21.25
N THR A 133 4.07 -7.10 -21.87
CA THR A 133 3.51 -8.41 -22.18
C THR A 133 3.93 -8.82 -23.58
N PHE A 134 4.69 -9.91 -23.71
CA PHE A 134 5.08 -10.49 -25.00
C PHE A 134 4.82 -11.98 -24.99
N LYS A 135 4.06 -12.49 -25.98
CA LYS A 135 3.59 -13.89 -26.04
C LYS A 135 2.97 -14.40 -24.72
N GLY A 136 2.25 -13.52 -24.01
CA GLY A 136 1.61 -13.84 -22.73
C GLY A 136 2.52 -13.80 -21.51
N VAL A 137 3.82 -13.54 -21.68
CA VAL A 137 4.79 -13.40 -20.59
C VAL A 137 4.97 -11.92 -20.23
N ASN A 138 4.87 -11.59 -18.94
CA ASN A 138 5.12 -10.23 -18.44
C ASN A 138 6.60 -10.05 -18.11
N VAL A 139 7.35 -9.55 -19.08
CA VAL A 139 8.80 -9.33 -18.99
C VAL A 139 9.06 -8.02 -18.25
N ALA A 140 9.70 -8.12 -17.08
CA ALA A 140 10.03 -6.97 -16.26
C ALA A 140 11.14 -6.11 -16.90
N LEU A 141 11.11 -4.81 -16.67
CA LEU A 141 12.08 -3.85 -17.22
C LEU A 141 13.34 -3.81 -16.35
N THR A 142 14.04 -4.95 -16.23
CA THR A 142 15.27 -5.08 -15.46
C THR A 142 16.51 -4.84 -16.31
N GLU A 143 17.63 -4.49 -15.68
CA GLU A 143 18.92 -4.40 -16.37
C GLU A 143 19.38 -5.76 -16.90
N THR A 144 19.10 -6.85 -16.17
CA THR A 144 19.39 -8.22 -16.63
C THR A 144 18.73 -8.50 -17.97
N ASN A 145 17.43 -8.20 -18.11
CA ASN A 145 16.71 -8.41 -19.36
C ASN A 145 17.27 -7.54 -20.50
N GLN A 146 17.61 -6.28 -20.22
CA GLN A 146 18.26 -5.38 -21.18
C GLN A 146 19.60 -5.94 -21.67
N ASN A 147 20.43 -6.43 -20.74
CA ASN A 147 21.74 -7.00 -21.04
C ASN A 147 21.59 -8.29 -21.85
N GLY A 148 20.64 -9.15 -21.50
CA GLY A 148 20.32 -10.36 -22.26
C GLY A 148 19.88 -10.06 -23.70
N LEU A 149 18.98 -9.09 -23.88
CA LEU A 149 18.56 -8.63 -25.21
C LEU A 149 19.73 -8.07 -26.03
N SER A 150 20.61 -7.29 -25.39
CA SER A 150 21.79 -6.72 -26.04
C SER A 150 22.77 -7.81 -26.47
N ALA A 151 23.00 -8.82 -25.64
CA ALA A 151 23.85 -9.96 -25.95
C ALA A 151 23.31 -10.79 -27.13
N LEU A 152 21.99 -11.04 -27.14
CA LEU A 152 21.34 -11.73 -28.25
C LEU A 152 21.40 -10.93 -29.55
N LYS A 153 21.29 -9.61 -29.49
CA LYS A 153 21.46 -8.75 -30.67
C LYS A 153 22.87 -8.89 -31.24
N SER A 154 23.90 -8.81 -30.41
CA SER A 154 25.29 -9.00 -30.85
C SER A 154 25.53 -10.40 -31.42
N ALA A 155 24.92 -11.43 -30.83
CA ALA A 155 25.01 -12.80 -31.35
C ALA A 155 24.29 -12.97 -32.70
N LEU A 156 23.15 -12.29 -32.91
CA LEU A 156 22.46 -12.26 -34.20
C LEU A 156 23.29 -11.53 -35.27
N ASP A 157 23.90 -10.39 -34.92
CA ASP A 157 24.77 -9.65 -35.84
C ASP A 157 25.94 -10.55 -36.31
N LEU A 158 26.56 -11.29 -35.38
CA LEU A 158 27.60 -12.28 -35.70
C LEU A 158 27.06 -13.42 -36.59
N ALA A 159 25.89 -13.98 -36.26
CA ALA A 159 25.29 -15.04 -37.08
C ALA A 159 25.03 -14.59 -38.52
N LYS A 160 24.61 -13.33 -38.73
CA LYS A 160 24.46 -12.73 -40.06
C LYS A 160 25.79 -12.59 -40.78
N GLU A 161 26.84 -12.14 -40.10
CA GLU A 161 28.20 -12.01 -40.67
C GLU A 161 28.74 -13.35 -41.21
N PHE A 162 28.43 -14.45 -40.52
CA PHE A 162 28.86 -15.80 -40.92
C PHE A 162 27.83 -16.55 -41.77
N GLY A 163 26.72 -15.93 -42.17
CA GLY A 163 25.66 -16.57 -42.98
C GLY A 163 24.94 -17.72 -42.27
N ALA A 164 24.97 -17.75 -40.93
CA ALA A 164 24.38 -18.77 -40.08
C ALA A 164 23.03 -18.34 -39.47
N GLU A 165 22.34 -17.35 -40.07
CA GLU A 165 21.09 -16.79 -39.54
C GLU A 165 19.97 -17.83 -39.35
N ALA A 166 19.86 -18.78 -40.29
CA ALA A 166 18.89 -19.87 -40.20
C ALA A 166 19.16 -20.86 -39.03
N GLN A 167 20.35 -20.82 -38.44
CA GLN A 167 20.71 -21.62 -37.26
C GLN A 167 20.54 -20.83 -35.96
N PHE A 168 20.39 -19.50 -36.05
CA PHE A 168 20.21 -18.66 -34.89
C PHE A 168 18.82 -18.85 -34.30
N PHE A 169 17.78 -18.82 -35.14
CA PHE A 169 16.40 -19.00 -34.70
C PHE A 169 15.92 -20.46 -34.81
N PRO A 170 14.97 -20.90 -33.96
CA PRO A 170 14.36 -20.16 -32.84
C PRO A 170 15.31 -20.01 -31.64
N ILE A 171 15.14 -18.94 -30.85
CA ILE A 171 15.89 -18.74 -29.60
C ILE A 171 14.98 -18.69 -28.39
N ASN A 172 15.49 -19.16 -27.24
CA ASN A 172 14.82 -19.03 -25.95
C ASN A 172 15.48 -17.89 -25.16
N PHE A 173 14.69 -16.87 -24.85
CA PHE A 173 15.08 -15.79 -23.96
C PHE A 173 14.58 -16.08 -22.54
N ASN A 174 15.48 -16.18 -21.58
CA ASN A 174 15.13 -16.31 -20.16
C ASN A 174 14.79 -14.92 -19.61
N ALA A 175 13.51 -14.58 -19.62
CA ALA A 175 12.99 -13.31 -19.17
C ALA A 175 12.79 -13.30 -17.64
N GLU A 176 13.40 -12.35 -16.95
CA GLU A 176 12.97 -12.00 -15.60
C GLU A 176 11.57 -11.36 -15.66
N THR A 177 10.64 -11.91 -14.88
CA THR A 177 9.31 -11.36 -14.63
C THR A 177 9.28 -10.76 -13.22
N SER A 178 8.12 -10.24 -12.80
CA SER A 178 7.97 -9.75 -11.42
C SER A 178 8.22 -10.83 -10.35
N SER A 179 7.95 -12.11 -10.63
CA SER A 179 7.93 -13.17 -9.62
C SER A 179 8.88 -14.34 -9.89
N SER A 180 9.37 -14.48 -11.12
CA SER A 180 10.11 -15.67 -11.58
C SER A 180 10.87 -15.40 -12.88
N ILE A 181 11.62 -16.39 -13.36
CA ILE A 181 12.15 -16.42 -14.72
C ILE A 181 11.21 -17.25 -15.59
N GLU A 182 10.81 -16.69 -16.74
CA GLU A 182 9.98 -17.37 -17.74
C GLU A 182 10.68 -17.37 -19.10
N VAL A 183 10.40 -18.37 -19.92
CA VAL A 183 11.02 -18.52 -21.25
C VAL A 183 10.14 -17.86 -22.29
N VAL A 184 10.70 -16.92 -23.04
CA VAL A 184 10.10 -16.34 -24.24
C VAL A 184 10.81 -16.92 -25.46
N THR A 185 10.12 -17.76 -26.21
CA THR A 185 10.62 -18.30 -27.48
C THR A 185 10.39 -17.30 -28.60
N LEU A 186 11.45 -16.95 -29.31
CA LEU A 186 11.46 -16.05 -30.45
C LEU A 186 11.74 -16.88 -31.70
N ASP A 187 10.75 -16.96 -32.58
CA ASP A 187 10.73 -17.88 -33.71
C ASP A 187 11.53 -17.35 -34.90
N ASP A 188 11.67 -16.02 -35.01
CA ASP A 188 12.40 -15.37 -36.09
C ASP A 188 12.96 -13.98 -35.71
N GLU A 189 13.66 -13.35 -36.67
CA GLU A 189 14.24 -12.02 -36.50
C GLU A 189 13.18 -10.94 -36.28
N ILE A 190 11.99 -11.07 -36.89
CA ILE A 190 10.93 -10.08 -36.79
C ILE A 190 10.42 -10.05 -35.35
N GLU A 191 10.13 -11.21 -34.77
CA GLU A 191 9.70 -11.31 -33.38
C GLU A 191 10.78 -10.80 -32.41
N PHE A 192 12.05 -11.13 -32.63
CA PHE A 192 13.14 -10.62 -31.79
C PHE A 192 13.22 -9.08 -31.84
N LYS A 193 13.09 -8.48 -33.03
CA LYS A 193 13.10 -7.02 -33.19
C LYS A 193 11.87 -6.37 -32.57
N GLU A 194 10.69 -6.97 -32.74
CA GLU A 194 9.45 -6.46 -32.14
C GLU A 194 9.55 -6.49 -30.61
N PHE A 195 9.96 -7.62 -30.03
CA PHE A 195 10.16 -7.78 -28.60
C PHE A 195 11.18 -6.76 -28.06
N GLY A 196 12.34 -6.63 -28.71
CA GLY A 196 13.38 -5.68 -28.32
C GLY A 196 12.92 -4.22 -28.41
N LEU A 197 12.18 -3.87 -29.47
CA LEU A 197 11.64 -2.52 -29.63
C LEU A 197 10.60 -2.18 -28.56
N GLN A 198 9.64 -3.07 -28.32
CA GLN A 198 8.64 -2.89 -27.26
C GLN A 198 9.31 -2.71 -25.90
N PHE A 199 10.34 -3.50 -25.60
CA PHE A 199 11.07 -3.42 -24.34
C PHE A 199 11.79 -2.08 -24.18
N ILE A 200 12.54 -1.65 -25.20
CA ILE A 200 13.30 -0.38 -25.16
C ILE A 200 12.36 0.81 -25.06
N LEU A 201 11.25 0.83 -25.82
CA LEU A 201 10.26 1.90 -25.76
C LEU A 201 9.61 2.00 -24.38
N ALA A 202 9.23 0.87 -23.79
CA ALA A 202 8.70 0.84 -22.43
C ALA A 202 9.73 1.33 -21.41
N ARG A 203 10.99 0.88 -21.53
CA ARG A 203 12.08 1.27 -20.62
C ARG A 203 12.46 2.75 -20.74
N LYS A 204 12.39 3.34 -21.94
CA LYS A 204 12.69 4.76 -22.21
C LYS A 204 11.89 5.70 -21.33
N THR A 205 10.62 5.37 -21.07
CA THR A 205 9.70 6.18 -20.24
C THR A 205 10.19 6.42 -18.79
N PHE A 206 11.20 5.66 -18.33
CA PHE A 206 11.74 5.77 -16.97
C PHE A 206 13.01 6.63 -16.86
N PHE A 207 13.59 7.02 -17.99
CA PHE A 207 14.85 7.77 -18.11
C PHE A 207 14.67 9.20 -18.67
N GLU A 208 13.45 9.56 -19.04
CA GLU A 208 13.01 10.94 -19.32
C GLU A 208 12.48 11.58 -18.03
#